data_AF-A0A8B4CV46-F1
#
_entry.id   AF-A0A8B4CV46-F1
#
_cell.length_a   1.000
_cell.length_b   1.000
_cell.length_c   1.000
_cell.angle_alpha   90.00
_cell.angle_beta   90.00
_cell.angle_gamma   90.00
#
_symmetry.space_group_name_H-M   'P 1'
#
loop_
_entity.id
_entity.type
_entity.pdbx_description
1 polymer ?
#
loop_
_entity_poly.entity_id
_entity_poly.type
_entity_poly.pdbx_seq_one_letter_code
_entity_poly.pdbx_strand_id
1 'polypeptide(L)'
;MSEQETRGANEAIDFNDELRNRREKLAALRQQGVAFPNDFRRDHTSDQLHEEFDAKNNQELESLNIEVSVAGRMMTRRIMGKASFVTLQDVGGRIQLYVARDSLPEGVYNDQFKKWDLGDIIGARGTLFKTQTGELSIHCTELRLLTKALRPLPDKFHGLQDQEVRYRQRYLDLIANDKSRQTFVVRSKILAAIRQFMVARGFMEVETPMMQVIPGGASARPFITHHNALDLDMYLRIAPELYLKRLVVGGFERVFEINRNFRNEGISVRHNPEFTMMELYMAYADYHDLIELTESLFRTLAQEVLGTTKVTYGEHVFDFGKPFEKLTMREAIKKYRPETDMADLDNFDAAKALAESIGITVEKSWGLGRIITEIFDEVA
;
A
#
# COMPACT_ATOMS: atom_id res chain seq x y z
N MET A 1 -19.27 -10.78 -36.53
CA MET A 1 -18.57 -10.61 -35.24
C MET A 1 -17.60 -9.47 -35.41
N SER A 2 -17.60 -8.51 -34.49
CA SER A 2 -16.70 -7.35 -34.58
C SER A 2 -15.24 -7.78 -34.40
N GLU A 3 -14.29 -6.99 -34.89
CA GLU A 3 -12.85 -7.25 -34.67
C GLU A 3 -12.48 -7.31 -33.17
N GLN A 4 -13.24 -6.62 -32.31
CA GLN A 4 -13.10 -6.68 -30.86
C GLN A 4 -13.56 -8.02 -30.27
N GLU A 5 -14.70 -8.57 -30.72
CA GLU A 5 -15.16 -9.90 -30.29
C GLU A 5 -14.17 -11.01 -30.71
N THR A 6 -13.58 -10.85 -31.90
CA THR A 6 -12.62 -11.81 -32.45
C THR A 6 -11.26 -11.73 -31.73
N ARG A 7 -10.81 -10.52 -31.35
CA ARG A 7 -9.62 -10.34 -30.48
C ARG A 7 -9.83 -10.93 -29.08
N GLY A 8 -10.96 -10.64 -28.44
CA GLY A 8 -11.27 -11.17 -27.10
C GLY A 8 -11.36 -12.70 -27.07
N ALA A 9 -11.91 -13.32 -28.11
CA ALA A 9 -11.95 -14.78 -28.24
C ALA A 9 -10.55 -15.40 -28.41
N ASN A 10 -9.68 -14.79 -29.22
CA ASN A 10 -8.31 -15.26 -29.42
C ASN A 10 -7.44 -15.10 -28.17
N GLU A 11 -7.59 -14.00 -27.42
CA GLU A 11 -6.90 -13.81 -26.13
C GLU A 11 -7.35 -14.84 -25.07
N ALA A 12 -8.64 -15.18 -25.05
CA ALA A 12 -9.17 -16.21 -24.14
C ALA A 12 -8.64 -17.62 -24.46
N ILE A 13 -8.46 -17.95 -25.74
CA ILE A 13 -7.89 -19.24 -26.18
C ILE A 13 -6.40 -19.31 -25.81
N ASP A 14 -5.63 -18.26 -26.09
CA ASP A 14 -4.19 -18.19 -25.75
C ASP A 14 -3.96 -18.30 -24.23
N PHE A 15 -4.81 -17.65 -23.42
CA PHE A 15 -4.74 -17.78 -21.97
C PHE A 15 -4.97 -19.23 -21.48
N ASN A 16 -5.97 -19.92 -22.04
CA ASN A 16 -6.26 -21.31 -21.66
C ASN A 16 -5.14 -22.27 -22.09
N ASP A 17 -4.55 -22.05 -23.27
CA ASP A 17 -3.39 -22.80 -23.72
C ASP A 17 -2.16 -22.55 -22.83
N GLU A 18 -1.93 -21.30 -22.40
CA GLU A 18 -0.85 -20.97 -21.47
C GLU A 18 -1.04 -21.67 -20.10
N LEU A 19 -2.28 -21.73 -19.58
CA LEU A 19 -2.59 -22.49 -18.37
C LEU A 19 -2.33 -24.00 -18.55
N ARG A 20 -2.74 -24.59 -19.67
CA ARG A 20 -2.52 -26.02 -19.96
C ARG A 20 -1.02 -26.32 -20.02
N ASN A 21 -0.27 -25.54 -20.82
CA ASN A 21 1.17 -25.71 -20.98
C ASN A 21 1.93 -25.61 -19.64
N ARG A 22 1.57 -24.64 -18.79
CA ARG A 22 2.20 -24.48 -17.46
C ARG A 22 1.89 -25.66 -16.53
N ARG A 23 0.68 -26.23 -16.60
CA ARG A 23 0.30 -27.43 -15.83
C ARG A 23 1.06 -28.68 -16.30
N GLU A 24 1.22 -28.87 -17.59
CA GLU A 24 2.00 -29.99 -18.16
C GLU A 24 3.47 -29.89 -17.74
N LYS A 25 4.07 -28.69 -17.80
CA LYS A 25 5.42 -28.44 -17.30
C LYS A 25 5.54 -28.76 -15.81
N LEU A 26 4.55 -28.39 -14.98
CA LEU A 26 4.55 -28.76 -13.57
C LEU A 26 4.44 -30.27 -13.37
N ALA A 27 3.61 -30.96 -14.15
CA ALA A 27 3.51 -32.41 -14.09
C ALA A 27 4.87 -33.08 -14.40
N ALA A 28 5.59 -32.58 -15.41
CA ALA A 28 6.94 -33.05 -15.71
C ALA A 28 7.94 -32.78 -14.57
N LEU A 29 7.88 -31.61 -13.93
CA LEU A 29 8.73 -31.30 -12.76
C LEU A 29 8.49 -32.27 -11.60
N ARG A 30 7.24 -32.68 -11.35
CA ARG A 30 6.90 -33.64 -10.30
C ARG A 30 7.43 -35.04 -10.58
N GLN A 31 7.60 -35.43 -11.85
CA GLN A 31 8.21 -36.71 -12.22
C GLN A 31 9.73 -36.69 -12.04
N GLN A 32 10.36 -35.51 -12.09
CA GLN A 32 11.80 -35.34 -11.93
C GLN A 32 12.24 -35.19 -10.47
N GLY A 33 11.30 -34.92 -9.54
CA GLY A 33 11.56 -34.81 -8.11
C GLY A 33 10.66 -33.80 -7.40
N VAL A 34 11.23 -33.08 -6.43
CA VAL A 34 10.50 -32.08 -5.63
C VAL A 34 10.28 -30.82 -6.47
N ALA A 35 9.06 -30.66 -7.00
CA ALA A 35 8.70 -29.54 -7.88
C ALA A 35 8.68 -28.15 -7.20
N PHE A 36 8.63 -28.10 -5.87
CA PHE A 36 8.62 -26.87 -5.07
C PHE A 36 9.72 -26.93 -4.01
N PRO A 37 10.98 -26.72 -4.39
CA PRO A 37 12.10 -26.77 -3.46
C PRO A 37 12.11 -25.53 -2.54
N ASN A 38 12.76 -25.66 -1.38
CA ASN A 38 12.94 -24.57 -0.40
C ASN A 38 14.39 -24.57 0.16
N ASP A 39 15.36 -24.75 -0.72
CA ASP A 39 16.77 -24.94 -0.42
C ASP A 39 17.64 -23.75 -0.84
N PHE A 40 17.27 -23.03 -1.91
CA PHE A 40 18.01 -21.86 -2.38
C PHE A 40 18.04 -20.73 -1.33
N ARG A 41 19.19 -20.06 -1.19
CA ARG A 41 19.38 -18.91 -0.32
C ARG A 41 19.99 -17.79 -1.14
N ARG A 42 19.40 -16.60 -1.06
CA ARG A 42 19.98 -15.37 -1.59
C ARG A 42 20.76 -14.66 -0.49
N ASP A 43 21.72 -13.83 -0.89
CA ASP A 43 22.50 -12.98 0.00
C ASP A 43 22.26 -11.48 -0.26
N HIS A 44 21.74 -11.12 -1.44
CA HIS A 44 21.43 -9.72 -1.80
C HIS A 44 20.02 -9.55 -2.38
N THR A 45 19.53 -8.32 -2.30
CA THR A 45 18.40 -7.80 -3.08
C THR A 45 18.86 -6.78 -4.12
N SER A 46 18.05 -6.59 -5.16
CA SER A 46 18.39 -5.72 -6.29
C SER A 46 18.69 -4.27 -5.89
N ASP A 47 17.96 -3.71 -4.93
CA ASP A 47 18.20 -2.36 -4.39
C ASP A 47 19.57 -2.23 -3.71
N GLN A 48 19.98 -3.23 -2.93
CA GLN A 48 21.31 -3.26 -2.30
C GLN A 48 22.41 -3.28 -3.36
N LEU A 49 22.23 -4.11 -4.40
CA LEU A 49 23.20 -4.20 -5.49
C LEU A 49 23.31 -2.89 -6.26
N HIS A 50 22.18 -2.24 -6.55
CA HIS A 50 22.17 -0.95 -7.23
C HIS A 50 22.80 0.15 -6.38
N GLU A 51 22.44 0.26 -5.09
CA GLU A 51 22.98 1.26 -4.17
C GLU A 51 24.52 1.17 -4.06
N GLU A 52 25.06 -0.04 -3.98
CA GLU A 52 26.51 -0.25 -3.79
C GLU A 52 27.31 -0.23 -5.11
N PHE A 53 26.75 -0.74 -6.20
CA PHE A 53 27.51 -1.05 -7.41
C PHE A 53 27.14 -0.24 -8.66
N ASP A 54 26.03 0.54 -8.67
CA ASP A 54 25.67 1.35 -9.85
C ASP A 54 26.70 2.43 -10.17
N ALA A 55 27.42 2.95 -9.18
CA ALA A 55 28.45 3.96 -9.40
C ALA A 55 29.76 3.39 -9.98
N LYS A 56 29.97 2.07 -9.91
CA LYS A 56 31.21 1.41 -10.39
C LYS A 56 31.16 1.17 -11.89
N ASN A 57 32.32 1.27 -12.55
CA ASN A 57 32.46 0.90 -13.95
C ASN A 57 32.76 -0.61 -14.13
N ASN A 58 32.71 -1.10 -15.36
CA ASN A 58 32.88 -2.54 -15.62
C ASN A 58 34.28 -3.06 -15.28
N GLN A 59 35.34 -2.27 -15.49
CA GLN A 59 36.72 -2.68 -15.16
C GLN A 59 36.89 -2.83 -13.64
N GLU A 60 36.28 -1.93 -12.85
CA GLU A 60 36.25 -2.05 -11.40
C GLU A 60 35.54 -3.33 -10.97
N LEU A 61 34.34 -3.60 -11.51
CA LEU A 61 33.57 -4.81 -11.17
C LEU A 61 34.30 -6.11 -11.56
N GLU A 62 34.90 -6.16 -12.74
CA GLU A 62 35.72 -7.29 -13.19
C GLU A 62 36.91 -7.53 -12.25
N SER A 63 37.58 -6.46 -11.78
CA SER A 63 38.71 -6.58 -10.86
C SER A 63 38.30 -7.04 -9.46
N LEU A 64 37.11 -6.63 -8.99
CA LEU A 64 36.58 -7.02 -7.68
C LEU A 64 36.02 -8.45 -7.69
N ASN A 65 35.55 -8.93 -8.85
CA ASN A 65 35.03 -10.28 -9.08
C ASN A 65 34.01 -10.71 -8.00
N ILE A 66 33.03 -9.83 -7.73
CA ILE A 66 32.05 -10.01 -6.67
C ILE A 66 30.99 -11.01 -7.13
N GLU A 67 30.94 -12.16 -6.46
CA GLU A 67 29.88 -13.16 -6.63
C GLU A 67 28.71 -12.87 -5.67
N VAL A 68 27.50 -12.92 -6.21
CA VAL A 68 26.26 -12.68 -5.44
C VAL A 68 25.20 -13.72 -5.78
N SER A 69 24.27 -13.93 -4.87
CA SER A 69 23.11 -14.80 -5.01
C SER A 69 21.81 -13.99 -4.86
N VAL A 70 20.96 -14.02 -5.89
CA VAL A 70 19.66 -13.31 -5.91
C VAL A 70 18.52 -14.28 -6.20
N ALA A 71 17.32 -13.93 -5.76
CA ALA A 71 16.10 -14.68 -6.08
C ALA A 71 14.90 -13.75 -6.22
N GLY A 72 14.06 -14.05 -7.21
CA GLY A 72 12.91 -13.22 -7.56
C GLY A 72 12.12 -13.78 -8.73
N ARG A 73 11.17 -12.97 -9.21
CA ARG A 73 10.26 -13.32 -10.30
C ARG A 73 10.89 -12.97 -11.64
N MET A 74 10.88 -13.91 -12.58
CA MET A 74 11.29 -13.65 -13.96
C MET A 74 10.23 -12.78 -14.67
N MET A 75 10.54 -11.49 -14.88
CA MET A 75 9.60 -10.53 -15.46
C MET A 75 9.69 -10.51 -16.99
N THR A 76 10.90 -10.47 -17.51
CA THR A 76 11.18 -10.45 -18.95
C THR A 76 12.26 -11.48 -19.26
N ARG A 77 12.28 -11.95 -20.51
CA ARG A 77 13.32 -12.85 -21.00
C ARG A 77 13.51 -12.64 -22.50
N ARG A 78 14.75 -12.36 -22.91
CA ARG A 78 15.17 -12.26 -24.31
C ARG A 78 16.16 -13.37 -24.63
N ILE A 79 15.73 -14.35 -25.43
CA ILE A 79 16.56 -15.50 -25.83
C ILE A 79 17.32 -15.15 -27.12
N MET A 80 18.64 -15.30 -27.10
CA MET A 80 19.56 -14.97 -28.20
C MET A 80 20.45 -16.18 -28.53
N GLY A 81 19.81 -17.31 -28.88
CA GLY A 81 20.52 -18.56 -29.19
C GLY A 81 21.17 -19.19 -27.96
N LYS A 82 22.48 -18.97 -27.78
CA LYS A 82 23.30 -19.52 -26.68
C LYS A 82 23.36 -18.64 -25.44
N ALA A 83 22.89 -17.40 -25.51
CA ALA A 83 22.80 -16.49 -24.38
C ALA A 83 21.39 -15.91 -24.27
N SER A 84 21.02 -15.44 -23.10
CA SER A 84 19.75 -14.77 -22.83
C SER A 84 19.93 -13.67 -21.79
N PHE A 85 19.10 -12.64 -21.88
CA PHE A 85 18.94 -11.63 -20.83
C PHE A 85 17.60 -11.82 -20.13
N VAL A 86 17.60 -11.71 -18.81
CA VAL A 86 16.42 -11.83 -17.96
C VAL A 86 16.36 -10.66 -17.02
N THR A 87 15.20 -10.01 -16.91
CA THR A 87 14.94 -9.09 -15.79
C THR A 87 14.30 -9.88 -14.64
N LEU A 88 14.99 -9.94 -13.50
CA LEU A 88 14.50 -10.56 -12.28
C LEU A 88 13.99 -9.47 -11.34
N GLN A 89 12.76 -9.61 -10.83
CA GLN A 89 12.16 -8.68 -9.87
C GLN A 89 12.07 -9.31 -8.48
N ASP A 90 12.66 -8.66 -7.48
CA ASP A 90 12.57 -9.05 -6.08
C ASP A 90 11.83 -7.98 -5.26
N VAL A 91 12.08 -7.92 -3.94
CA VAL A 91 11.43 -6.96 -3.04
C VAL A 91 11.96 -5.53 -3.20
N GLY A 92 13.22 -5.39 -3.59
CA GLY A 92 13.91 -4.11 -3.74
C GLY A 92 13.70 -3.44 -5.09
N GLY A 93 13.33 -4.22 -6.11
CA GLY A 93 13.23 -3.72 -7.47
C GLY A 93 13.54 -4.80 -8.49
N ARG A 94 14.38 -4.46 -9.47
CA ARG A 94 14.74 -5.33 -10.59
C ARG A 94 16.24 -5.37 -10.77
N ILE A 95 16.77 -6.52 -11.18
CA ILE A 95 18.17 -6.71 -11.57
C ILE A 95 18.24 -7.53 -12.86
N GLN A 96 19.22 -7.24 -13.71
CA GLN A 96 19.44 -7.99 -14.94
C GLN A 96 20.30 -9.23 -14.70
N LEU A 97 19.93 -10.34 -15.33
CA LEU A 97 20.70 -11.56 -15.37
C LEU A 97 21.19 -11.82 -16.80
N TYR A 98 22.46 -12.11 -16.95
CA TYR A 98 23.05 -12.65 -18.17
C TYR A 98 23.19 -14.17 -18.02
N VAL A 99 22.43 -14.88 -18.85
CA VAL A 99 22.31 -16.34 -18.78
C VAL A 99 22.92 -16.95 -20.05
N ALA A 100 24.13 -17.47 -19.95
CA ALA A 100 24.82 -18.12 -21.06
C ALA A 100 24.87 -19.64 -20.88
N ARG A 101 24.61 -20.38 -21.96
CA ARG A 101 24.66 -21.84 -21.98
C ARG A 101 25.99 -22.38 -21.46
N ASP A 102 27.08 -21.78 -21.91
CA ASP A 102 28.44 -22.24 -21.66
C ASP A 102 28.96 -21.77 -20.28
N SER A 103 28.18 -20.99 -19.52
CA SER A 103 28.50 -20.55 -18.16
C SER A 103 27.71 -21.28 -17.08
N LEU A 104 26.67 -22.02 -17.46
CA LEU A 104 25.86 -22.83 -16.56
C LEU A 104 26.28 -24.31 -16.62
N PRO A 105 25.91 -25.13 -15.62
CA PRO A 105 26.09 -26.57 -15.69
C PRO A 105 25.42 -27.17 -16.94
N GLU A 106 26.00 -28.26 -17.45
CA GLU A 106 25.54 -28.91 -18.67
C GLU A 106 24.03 -29.23 -18.62
N GLY A 107 23.33 -28.98 -19.72
CA GLY A 107 21.88 -29.21 -19.84
C GLY A 107 21.00 -28.13 -19.19
N VAL A 108 21.44 -27.39 -18.16
CA VAL A 108 20.59 -26.43 -17.43
C VAL A 108 19.96 -25.40 -18.37
N TYR A 109 20.74 -24.81 -19.27
CA TYR A 109 20.25 -23.77 -20.17
C TYR A 109 19.19 -24.28 -21.18
N ASN A 110 19.45 -25.41 -21.84
CA ASN A 110 18.59 -25.92 -22.91
C ASN A 110 17.43 -26.76 -22.37
N ASP A 111 17.69 -27.59 -21.36
CA ASP A 111 16.74 -28.58 -20.87
C ASP A 111 15.82 -28.03 -19.77
N GLN A 112 16.24 -26.97 -19.09
CA GLN A 112 15.47 -26.33 -18.01
C GLN A 112 15.12 -24.88 -18.34
N PHE A 113 16.11 -23.98 -18.35
CA PHE A 113 15.88 -22.52 -18.42
C PHE A 113 15.02 -22.09 -19.62
N LYS A 114 15.30 -22.59 -20.83
CA LYS A 114 14.50 -22.30 -22.02
C LYS A 114 13.03 -22.75 -21.90
N LYS A 115 12.74 -23.75 -21.06
CA LYS A 115 11.39 -24.28 -20.84
C LYS A 115 10.63 -23.55 -19.73
N TRP A 116 11.31 -22.75 -18.91
CA TRP A 116 10.64 -21.91 -17.89
C TRP A 116 9.83 -20.80 -18.55
N ASP A 117 8.95 -20.17 -17.76
CA ASP A 117 7.97 -19.19 -18.24
C ASP A 117 8.06 -17.90 -17.43
N LEU A 118 7.67 -16.78 -18.05
CA LEU A 118 7.56 -15.51 -17.33
C LEU A 118 6.62 -15.68 -16.12
N GLY A 119 6.95 -15.02 -15.02
CA GLY A 119 6.27 -15.18 -13.74
C GLY A 119 6.82 -16.30 -12.86
N ASP A 120 7.61 -17.24 -13.38
CA ASP A 120 8.30 -18.22 -12.54
C ASP A 120 9.23 -17.52 -11.52
N ILE A 121 9.35 -18.09 -10.32
CA ILE A 121 10.34 -17.64 -9.33
C ILE A 121 11.62 -18.42 -9.55
N ILE A 122 12.73 -17.72 -9.72
CA ILE A 122 14.05 -18.28 -10.00
C ILE A 122 15.09 -17.78 -8.99
N GLY A 123 16.10 -18.60 -8.75
CA GLY A 123 17.32 -18.24 -8.02
C GLY A 123 18.49 -18.21 -8.97
N ALA A 124 19.36 -17.22 -8.84
CA ALA A 124 20.55 -17.03 -9.66
C ALA A 124 21.75 -16.74 -8.77
N ARG A 125 22.91 -17.33 -9.08
CA ARG A 125 24.20 -16.96 -8.49
C ARG A 125 25.22 -16.73 -9.59
N GLY A 126 26.07 -15.74 -9.42
CA GLY A 126 27.03 -15.32 -10.44
C GLY A 126 27.77 -14.04 -10.10
N THR A 127 28.63 -13.61 -11.01
CA THR A 127 29.49 -12.44 -10.81
C THR A 127 28.85 -11.17 -11.34
N LEU A 128 28.98 -10.07 -10.61
CA LEU A 128 28.54 -8.75 -11.07
C LEU A 128 29.39 -8.21 -12.21
N PHE A 129 28.74 -7.59 -13.18
CA PHE A 129 29.38 -6.87 -14.28
C PHE A 129 28.41 -5.81 -14.83
N LYS A 130 28.87 -4.98 -15.77
CA LYS A 130 28.01 -4.07 -16.54
C LYS A 130 27.98 -4.45 -18.01
N THR A 131 26.79 -4.40 -18.60
CA THR A 131 26.63 -4.57 -20.04
C THR A 131 27.18 -3.36 -20.80
N GLN A 132 27.24 -3.47 -22.13
CA GLN A 132 27.61 -2.35 -23.01
C GLN A 132 26.67 -1.14 -22.87
N THR A 133 25.43 -1.35 -22.42
CA THR A 133 24.47 -0.26 -22.15
C THR A 133 24.66 0.35 -20.76
N GLY A 134 25.64 -0.11 -19.98
CA GLY A 134 25.94 0.38 -18.64
C GLY A 134 25.04 -0.17 -17.53
N GLU A 135 24.16 -1.13 -17.84
CA GLU A 135 23.22 -1.73 -16.89
C GLU A 135 23.91 -2.78 -16.02
N LEU A 136 23.79 -2.65 -14.70
CA LEU A 136 24.30 -3.62 -13.73
C LEU A 136 23.63 -4.98 -13.93
N SER A 137 24.44 -6.03 -14.05
CA SER A 137 23.98 -7.37 -14.42
C SER A 137 24.76 -8.45 -13.67
N ILE A 138 24.13 -9.62 -13.51
CA ILE A 138 24.75 -10.80 -12.90
C ILE A 138 25.04 -11.82 -14.01
N HIS A 139 26.30 -12.18 -14.21
CA HIS A 139 26.71 -13.26 -15.10
C HIS A 139 26.52 -14.60 -14.37
N CYS A 140 25.41 -15.28 -14.66
CA CYS A 140 25.01 -16.48 -13.92
C CYS A 140 25.97 -17.66 -14.16
N THR A 141 26.47 -18.22 -13.06
CA THR A 141 27.16 -19.52 -13.00
C THR A 141 26.23 -20.62 -12.47
N GLU A 142 25.16 -20.23 -11.77
CA GLU A 142 24.11 -21.13 -11.30
C GLU A 142 22.73 -20.47 -11.49
N LEU A 143 21.76 -21.27 -11.93
CA LEU A 143 20.39 -20.81 -12.16
C LEU A 143 19.40 -21.95 -11.87
N ARG A 144 18.38 -21.68 -11.07
CA ARG A 144 17.37 -22.69 -10.66
C ARG A 144 15.95 -22.15 -10.70
N LEU A 145 15.00 -23.02 -11.04
CA LEU A 145 13.58 -22.78 -10.83
C LEU A 145 13.21 -23.10 -9.37
N LEU A 146 12.63 -22.14 -8.67
CA LEU A 146 12.20 -22.27 -7.28
C LEU A 146 10.69 -22.47 -7.16
N THR A 147 9.91 -21.79 -8.00
CA THR A 147 8.45 -21.94 -8.00
C THR A 147 7.91 -21.77 -9.41
N LYS A 148 7.16 -22.78 -9.87
CA LYS A 148 6.45 -22.72 -11.14
C LYS A 148 5.21 -21.83 -11.03
N ALA A 149 5.12 -20.79 -11.85
CA ALA A 149 3.91 -20.00 -11.99
C ALA A 149 2.92 -20.73 -12.91
N LEU A 150 1.79 -21.13 -12.33
CA LEU A 150 0.69 -21.80 -13.06
C LEU A 150 -0.22 -20.83 -13.81
N ARG A 151 -0.05 -19.52 -13.60
CA ARG A 151 -0.76 -18.46 -14.32
C ARG A 151 0.27 -17.48 -14.90
N PRO A 152 0.00 -16.89 -16.06
CA PRO A 152 0.81 -15.81 -16.59
C PRO A 152 0.84 -14.58 -15.67
N LEU A 153 1.81 -13.71 -15.93
CA LEU A 153 1.81 -12.35 -15.39
C LEU A 153 0.56 -11.58 -15.88
N PRO A 154 0.07 -10.60 -15.10
CA PRO A 154 -0.94 -9.65 -15.60
C PRO A 154 -0.38 -8.87 -16.79
N ASP A 155 -1.27 -8.32 -17.64
CA ASP A 155 -0.97 -7.73 -18.97
C ASP A 155 0.48 -7.20 -19.11
N LYS A 156 1.19 -7.81 -20.07
CA LYS A 156 2.64 -7.71 -20.27
C LYS A 156 3.10 -6.30 -20.68
N PHE A 157 2.22 -5.44 -21.18
CA PHE A 157 2.61 -4.16 -21.78
C PHE A 157 2.12 -2.93 -21.02
N HIS A 158 0.90 -2.97 -20.50
CA HIS A 158 0.28 -1.79 -19.90
C HIS A 158 0.16 -1.87 -18.38
N GLY A 159 0.57 -2.99 -17.76
CA GLY A 159 0.32 -3.24 -16.35
C GLY A 159 -1.16 -3.47 -16.06
N LEU A 160 -1.50 -3.67 -14.78
CA LEU A 160 -2.89 -3.90 -14.39
C LEU A 160 -3.59 -2.54 -14.22
N GLN A 161 -4.43 -2.16 -15.18
CA GLN A 161 -5.12 -0.86 -15.22
C GLN A 161 -6.46 -0.86 -14.49
N ASP A 162 -7.24 -1.93 -14.61
CA ASP A 162 -8.56 -2.05 -14.00
C ASP A 162 -8.49 -1.89 -12.47
N GLN A 163 -9.12 -0.83 -11.97
CA GLN A 163 -9.05 -0.45 -10.56
C GLN A 163 -9.68 -1.50 -9.64
N GLU A 164 -10.77 -2.13 -10.06
CA GLU A 164 -11.46 -3.15 -9.27
C GLU A 164 -10.61 -4.43 -9.20
N VAL A 165 -10.02 -4.85 -10.32
CA VAL A 165 -9.12 -6.02 -10.35
C VAL A 165 -7.87 -5.76 -9.51
N ARG A 166 -7.31 -4.54 -9.53
CA ARG A 166 -6.19 -4.17 -8.65
C ARG A 166 -6.54 -4.31 -7.17
N TYR A 167 -7.78 -4.04 -6.79
CA TYR A 167 -8.23 -4.15 -5.40
C TYR A 167 -8.56 -5.59 -5.00
N ARG A 168 -9.23 -6.35 -5.88
CA ARG A 168 -9.56 -7.77 -5.65
C ARG A 168 -8.33 -8.68 -5.69
N GLN A 169 -7.35 -8.35 -6.53
CA GLN A 169 -6.14 -9.15 -6.75
C GLN A 169 -4.90 -8.30 -6.51
N ARG A 170 -4.78 -7.76 -5.29
CA ARG A 170 -3.67 -6.86 -4.90
C ARG A 170 -2.29 -7.42 -5.23
N TYR A 171 -2.08 -8.73 -5.12
CA TYR A 171 -0.81 -9.36 -5.48
C TYR A 171 -0.43 -9.17 -6.95
N LEU A 172 -1.40 -9.11 -7.89
CA LEU A 172 -1.12 -8.80 -9.30
C LEU A 172 -0.76 -7.32 -9.49
N ASP A 173 -1.50 -6.42 -8.85
CA ASP A 173 -1.19 -4.98 -8.83
C ASP A 173 0.23 -4.74 -8.28
N LEU A 174 0.59 -5.40 -7.18
CA LEU A 174 1.92 -5.33 -6.58
C LEU A 174 3.01 -6.01 -7.40
N ILE A 175 2.69 -6.85 -8.38
CA ILE A 175 3.67 -7.41 -9.33
C ILE A 175 3.85 -6.47 -10.52
N ALA A 176 2.76 -5.91 -11.04
CA ALA A 176 2.76 -5.10 -12.25
C ALA A 176 3.19 -3.65 -12.03
N ASN A 177 2.72 -3.02 -10.94
CA ASN A 177 2.75 -1.57 -10.78
C ASN A 177 3.74 -1.15 -9.67
N ASP A 178 4.91 -0.64 -10.07
CA ASP A 178 5.93 -0.09 -9.15
C ASP A 178 5.38 1.00 -8.23
N LYS A 179 4.55 1.90 -8.78
CA LYS A 179 3.92 2.97 -8.00
C LYS A 179 3.00 2.44 -6.89
N SER A 180 2.30 1.32 -7.13
CA SER A 180 1.50 0.66 -6.09
C SER A 180 2.41 0.14 -4.98
N ARG A 181 3.50 -0.57 -5.33
CA ARG A 181 4.50 -1.05 -4.36
C ARG A 181 5.05 0.10 -3.50
N GLN A 182 5.50 1.17 -4.17
CA GLN A 182 6.07 2.34 -3.49
C GLN A 182 5.06 3.01 -2.55
N THR A 183 3.79 3.09 -2.94
CA THR A 183 2.72 3.60 -2.06
C THR A 183 2.63 2.82 -0.74
N PHE A 184 2.69 1.49 -0.79
CA PHE A 184 2.65 0.68 0.44
C PHE A 184 3.95 0.75 1.25
N VAL A 185 5.11 0.83 0.59
CA VAL A 185 6.40 1.07 1.28
C VAL A 185 6.38 2.42 2.00
N VAL A 186 5.91 3.48 1.34
CA VAL A 186 5.76 4.81 1.93
C VAL A 186 4.75 4.79 3.08
N ARG A 187 3.64 4.06 2.96
CA ARG A 187 2.69 3.87 4.08
C ARG A 187 3.37 3.26 5.31
N SER A 188 4.21 2.23 5.13
CA SER A 188 4.97 1.64 6.23
C SER A 188 5.96 2.63 6.83
N LYS A 189 6.67 3.42 6.01
CA LYS A 189 7.57 4.48 6.49
C LYS A 189 6.83 5.55 7.28
N ILE A 190 5.66 5.99 6.82
CA ILE A 190 4.81 6.96 7.53
C ILE A 190 4.41 6.42 8.90
N LEU A 191 3.93 5.17 8.98
CA LEU A 191 3.53 4.58 10.26
C LEU A 191 4.71 4.42 11.23
N ALA A 192 5.90 4.05 10.72
CA ALA A 192 7.11 3.99 11.53
C ALA A 192 7.51 5.38 12.06
N ALA A 193 7.49 6.40 11.20
CA ALA A 193 7.80 7.78 11.55
C ALA A 193 6.78 8.39 12.53
N ILE A 194 5.48 8.09 12.37
CA ILE A 194 4.44 8.47 13.35
C ILE A 194 4.79 7.90 14.72
N ARG A 195 5.10 6.60 14.81
CA ARG A 195 5.47 5.98 16.09
C ARG A 195 6.71 6.63 16.70
N GLN A 196 7.75 6.84 15.90
CA GLN A 196 8.97 7.52 16.37
C GLN A 196 8.67 8.94 16.88
N PHE A 197 7.87 9.71 16.15
CA PHE A 197 7.45 11.06 16.52
C PHE A 197 6.71 11.09 17.87
N MET A 198 5.81 10.14 18.08
CA MET A 198 5.00 10.04 19.30
C MET A 198 5.83 9.59 20.50
N VAL A 199 6.65 8.54 20.34
CA VAL A 199 7.54 8.03 21.39
C VAL A 199 8.55 9.09 21.81
N ALA A 200 9.11 9.86 20.86
CA ALA A 200 10.01 10.97 21.15
C ALA A 200 9.37 12.08 22.00
N ARG A 201 8.04 12.15 22.06
CA ARG A 201 7.26 13.10 22.88
C ARG A 201 6.68 12.46 24.15
N GLY A 202 7.14 11.26 24.51
CA GLY A 202 6.75 10.56 25.73
C GLY A 202 5.35 9.95 25.68
N PHE A 203 4.77 9.76 24.49
CA PHE A 203 3.53 8.99 24.36
C PHE A 203 3.83 7.49 24.39
N MET A 204 3.00 6.75 25.13
CA MET A 204 3.04 5.28 25.20
C MET A 204 2.02 4.67 24.24
N GLU A 205 2.47 3.78 23.35
CA GLU A 205 1.56 3.01 22.48
C GLU A 205 0.84 1.95 23.34
N VAL A 206 -0.48 1.87 23.21
CA VAL A 206 -1.34 0.93 23.95
C VAL A 206 -2.27 0.19 23.00
N GLU A 207 -2.85 -0.92 23.46
CA GLU A 207 -3.84 -1.70 22.70
C GLU A 207 -5.13 -1.83 23.52
N THR A 208 -6.25 -1.35 22.96
CA THR A 208 -7.57 -1.44 23.59
C THR A 208 -8.49 -2.43 22.86
N PRO A 209 -9.56 -2.93 23.50
CA PRO A 209 -10.40 -3.97 22.91
C PRO A 209 -11.04 -3.57 21.57
N MET A 210 -10.98 -4.49 20.60
CA MET A 210 -11.68 -4.41 19.32
C MET A 210 -13.14 -4.84 19.40
N MET A 211 -13.44 -5.76 20.33
CA MET A 211 -14.79 -6.22 20.62
C MET A 211 -15.27 -5.54 21.90
N GLN A 212 -16.38 -4.80 21.81
CA GLN A 212 -16.93 -3.99 22.89
C GLN A 212 -18.38 -4.40 23.15
N VAL A 213 -18.80 -4.46 24.41
CA VAL A 213 -20.21 -4.71 24.78
C VAL A 213 -21.08 -3.50 24.43
N ILE A 214 -20.52 -2.29 24.62
CA ILE A 214 -21.18 -1.03 24.28
C ILE A 214 -20.25 -0.26 23.36
N PRO A 215 -20.57 -0.12 22.05
CA PRO A 215 -19.78 0.69 21.15
C PRO A 215 -19.97 2.18 21.47
N GLY A 216 -18.90 2.96 21.35
CA GLY A 216 -18.94 4.40 21.60
C GLY A 216 -17.66 5.10 21.18
N GLY A 217 -17.54 6.40 21.48
CA GLY A 217 -16.40 7.24 21.05
C GLY A 217 -16.53 7.80 19.64
N ALA A 218 -17.59 7.46 18.92
CA ALA A 218 -17.96 8.07 17.64
C ALA A 218 -19.46 7.87 17.39
N SER A 219 -19.99 8.57 16.39
CA SER A 219 -21.35 8.36 15.88
C SER A 219 -21.28 7.60 14.57
N ALA A 220 -21.49 6.28 14.61
CA ALA A 220 -21.48 5.41 13.43
C ALA A 220 -22.31 4.15 13.68
N ARG A 221 -22.82 3.52 12.61
CA ARG A 221 -23.49 2.22 12.71
C ARG A 221 -22.44 1.13 12.95
N PRO A 222 -22.50 0.35 14.05
CA PRO A 222 -21.49 -0.66 14.33
C PRO A 222 -21.73 -1.96 13.55
N PHE A 223 -20.70 -2.81 13.49
CA PHE A 223 -20.88 -4.23 13.19
C PHE A 223 -21.20 -4.99 14.48
N ILE A 224 -22.16 -5.90 14.41
CA ILE A 224 -22.59 -6.75 15.52
C ILE A 224 -22.05 -8.16 15.28
N THR A 225 -21.58 -8.80 16.35
CA THR A 225 -21.15 -10.20 16.36
C THR A 225 -21.59 -10.86 17.68
N HIS A 226 -21.41 -12.17 17.79
CA HIS A 226 -21.89 -12.93 18.95
C HIS A 226 -20.77 -13.78 19.55
N HIS A 227 -20.57 -13.67 20.86
CA HIS A 227 -19.57 -14.43 21.59
C HIS A 227 -20.18 -15.72 22.16
N ASN A 228 -20.10 -16.81 21.39
CA ASN A 228 -20.76 -18.10 21.68
C ASN A 228 -20.58 -18.61 23.13
N ALA A 229 -19.38 -18.52 23.71
CA ALA A 229 -19.12 -19.09 25.04
C ALA A 229 -19.70 -18.26 26.20
N LEU A 230 -20.01 -16.99 25.96
CA LEU A 230 -20.59 -16.08 26.95
C LEU A 230 -22.08 -15.81 26.66
N ASP A 231 -22.59 -16.36 25.56
CA ASP A 231 -23.94 -16.10 25.03
C ASP A 231 -24.29 -14.60 25.04
N LEU A 232 -23.37 -13.79 24.48
CA LEU A 232 -23.41 -12.34 24.55
C LEU A 232 -23.13 -11.69 23.19
N ASP A 233 -23.99 -10.74 22.81
CA ASP A 233 -23.74 -9.88 21.66
C ASP A 233 -22.63 -8.86 21.95
N MET A 234 -21.74 -8.73 20.98
CA MET A 234 -20.57 -7.86 21.01
C MET A 234 -20.55 -7.00 19.74
N TYR A 235 -19.87 -5.87 19.81
CA TYR A 235 -19.73 -4.94 18.70
C TYR A 235 -18.27 -4.77 18.33
N LEU A 236 -17.97 -4.75 17.03
CA LEU A 236 -16.67 -4.26 16.60
C LEU A 236 -16.61 -2.75 16.85
N ARG A 237 -15.51 -2.29 17.45
CA ARG A 237 -15.39 -0.89 17.87
C ARG A 237 -15.49 0.07 16.69
N ILE A 238 -16.20 1.18 16.91
CA ILE A 238 -16.25 2.32 16.00
C ILE A 238 -15.19 3.38 16.34
N ALA A 239 -14.68 3.36 17.57
CA ALA A 239 -13.56 4.15 18.09
C ALA A 239 -13.02 3.53 19.41
N PRO A 240 -11.70 3.66 19.71
CA PRO A 240 -11.12 3.31 21.00
C PRO A 240 -11.23 4.41 22.09
N GLU A 241 -11.65 5.63 21.76
CA GLU A 241 -11.73 6.81 22.64
C GLU A 241 -12.08 6.51 24.11
N LEU A 242 -13.21 5.83 24.36
CA LEU A 242 -13.70 5.62 25.72
C LEU A 242 -12.74 4.76 26.55
N TYR A 243 -12.02 3.82 25.94
CA TYR A 243 -11.03 3.00 26.64
C TYR A 243 -9.73 3.77 26.86
N LEU A 244 -9.28 4.55 25.88
CA LEU A 244 -8.10 5.39 26.02
C LEU A 244 -8.27 6.43 27.14
N LYS A 245 -9.43 7.07 27.25
CA LYS A 245 -9.72 7.99 28.37
C LYS A 245 -9.73 7.30 29.73
N ARG A 246 -10.13 6.02 29.82
CA ARG A 246 -10.00 5.23 31.07
C ARG A 246 -8.55 5.01 31.46
N LEU A 247 -7.65 4.86 30.49
CA LEU A 247 -6.20 4.77 30.77
C LEU A 247 -5.64 6.09 31.30
N VAL A 248 -6.09 7.22 30.77
CA VAL A 248 -5.74 8.55 31.30
C VAL A 248 -6.21 8.70 32.74
N VAL A 249 -7.46 8.32 33.05
CA VAL A 249 -7.97 8.26 34.43
C VAL A 249 -7.11 7.35 35.31
N GLY A 250 -6.60 6.24 34.76
CA GLY A 250 -5.70 5.32 35.44
C GLY A 250 -4.27 5.82 35.64
N GLY A 251 -3.92 7.01 35.14
CA GLY A 251 -2.61 7.64 35.31
C GLY A 251 -1.66 7.52 34.11
N PHE A 252 -2.08 6.93 32.99
CA PHE A 252 -1.32 7.01 31.74
C PHE A 252 -1.63 8.33 31.03
N GLU A 253 -0.90 9.38 31.43
CA GLU A 253 -1.14 10.76 31.03
C GLU A 253 -0.86 11.06 29.54
N ARG A 254 -0.07 10.22 28.85
CA ARG A 254 0.20 10.33 27.41
C ARG A 254 0.13 8.96 26.73
N VAL A 255 -0.98 8.68 26.06
CA VAL A 255 -1.22 7.41 25.35
C VAL A 255 -1.60 7.65 23.90
N PHE A 256 -1.26 6.69 23.04
CA PHE A 256 -1.79 6.66 21.69
C PHE A 256 -2.04 5.21 21.23
N GLU A 257 -2.94 5.03 20.28
CA GLU A 257 -3.21 3.75 19.65
C GLU A 257 -3.35 3.94 18.14
N ILE A 258 -2.69 3.08 17.36
CA ILE A 258 -2.82 3.01 15.90
C ILE A 258 -3.37 1.65 15.51
N ASN A 259 -4.68 1.56 15.31
CA ASN A 259 -5.31 0.28 14.94
C ASN A 259 -6.65 0.50 14.21
N ARG A 260 -7.41 -0.57 13.98
CA ARG A 260 -8.63 -0.54 13.17
C ARG A 260 -9.82 0.06 13.92
N ASN A 261 -10.66 0.77 13.18
CA ASN A 261 -12.06 1.04 13.51
C ASN A 261 -12.94 0.39 12.44
N PHE A 262 -14.13 -0.06 12.83
CA PHE A 262 -15.08 -0.74 11.97
C PHE A 262 -16.38 0.04 11.96
N ARG A 263 -16.78 0.56 10.80
CA ARG A 263 -18.04 1.31 10.63
C ARG A 263 -18.84 0.65 9.53
N ASN A 264 -20.05 0.23 9.87
CA ASN A 264 -20.96 -0.48 8.96
C ASN A 264 -21.66 0.53 8.04
N GLU A 265 -20.88 1.16 7.19
CA GLU A 265 -21.26 2.23 6.27
C GLU A 265 -20.99 1.80 4.81
N GLY A 266 -21.47 2.59 3.85
CA GLY A 266 -21.25 2.31 2.44
C GLY A 266 -19.77 2.43 2.04
N ILE A 267 -19.38 1.65 1.03
CA ILE A 267 -18.03 1.75 0.44
C ILE A 267 -18.03 2.92 -0.55
N SER A 268 -16.99 3.75 -0.50
CA SER A 268 -16.75 4.80 -1.50
C SER A 268 -15.24 5.01 -1.70
N VAL A 269 -14.87 5.93 -2.59
CA VAL A 269 -13.45 6.28 -2.83
C VAL A 269 -12.74 6.84 -1.60
N ARG A 270 -13.47 7.28 -0.57
CA ARG A 270 -12.94 7.79 0.71
C ARG A 270 -13.34 6.95 1.93
N HIS A 271 -14.18 5.92 1.75
CA HIS A 271 -14.75 5.14 2.85
C HIS A 271 -14.51 3.65 2.64
N ASN A 272 -13.79 3.03 3.58
CA ASN A 272 -13.67 1.59 3.70
C ASN A 272 -14.28 1.14 5.04
N PRO A 273 -15.07 0.05 5.11
CA PRO A 273 -15.77 -0.35 6.33
C PRO A 273 -14.85 -0.68 7.51
N GLU A 274 -13.58 -1.02 7.22
CA GLU A 274 -12.50 -0.99 8.21
C GLU A 274 -11.44 0.03 7.79
N PHE A 275 -10.93 0.82 8.72
CA PHE A 275 -9.85 1.75 8.42
C PHE A 275 -8.93 1.90 9.61
N THR A 276 -7.69 2.33 9.35
CA THR A 276 -6.72 2.61 10.41
C THR A 276 -6.95 4.03 10.91
N MET A 277 -7.12 4.17 12.21
CA MET A 277 -7.17 5.46 12.88
C MET A 277 -6.02 5.51 13.91
N MET A 278 -5.48 6.71 14.09
CA MET A 278 -4.63 7.01 15.23
C MET A 278 -5.44 7.87 16.20
N GLU A 279 -5.57 7.42 17.44
CA GLU A 279 -6.06 8.25 18.54
C GLU A 279 -4.93 8.50 19.53
N LEU A 280 -4.87 9.72 20.09
CA LEU A 280 -3.88 10.11 21.08
C LEU A 280 -4.53 10.95 22.16
N TYR A 281 -4.05 10.81 23.40
CA TYR A 281 -4.50 11.59 24.54
C TYR A 281 -3.30 12.09 25.32
N MET A 282 -3.32 13.37 25.69
CA MET A 282 -2.36 14.01 26.56
C MET A 282 -3.10 14.77 27.67
N ALA A 283 -2.87 14.40 28.92
CA ALA A 283 -3.40 15.12 30.07
C ALA A 283 -2.77 16.51 30.17
N TYR A 284 -3.48 17.43 30.82
CA TYR A 284 -3.06 18.83 31.04
C TYR A 284 -2.78 19.63 29.76
N ALA A 285 -3.49 19.31 28.69
CA ALA A 285 -3.43 20.02 27.42
C ALA A 285 -4.85 20.26 26.89
N ASP A 286 -4.97 21.24 26.01
CA ASP A 286 -6.22 21.56 25.32
C ASP A 286 -6.07 21.34 23.79
N TYR A 287 -7.09 21.75 23.03
CA TYR A 287 -7.07 21.54 21.59
C TYR A 287 -6.02 22.39 20.84
N HIS A 288 -5.51 23.47 21.43
CA HIS A 288 -4.43 24.27 20.84
C HIS A 288 -3.11 23.49 20.83
N ASP A 289 -2.81 22.76 21.92
CA ASP A 289 -1.67 21.85 21.97
C ASP A 289 -1.78 20.77 20.88
N LEU A 290 -3.01 20.28 20.63
CA LEU A 290 -3.28 19.29 19.57
C LEU A 290 -3.15 19.87 18.16
N ILE A 291 -3.51 21.15 17.95
CA ILE A 291 -3.27 21.85 16.68
C ILE A 291 -1.77 21.91 16.40
N GLU A 292 -0.95 22.35 17.38
CA GLU A 292 0.50 22.44 17.22
C GLU A 292 1.13 21.05 16.98
N LEU A 293 0.71 20.04 17.75
CA LEU A 293 1.17 18.67 17.59
C LEU A 293 0.85 18.12 16.19
N THR A 294 -0.34 18.41 15.66
CA THR A 294 -0.77 17.99 14.32
C THR A 294 0.07 18.66 13.23
N GLU A 295 0.26 19.97 13.29
CA GLU A 295 1.12 20.67 12.33
C GLU A 295 2.55 20.14 12.36
N SER A 296 3.11 19.95 13.56
CA SER A 296 4.44 19.39 13.76
C SER A 296 4.55 17.99 13.17
N LEU A 297 3.53 17.14 13.36
CA LEU A 297 3.47 15.80 12.81
C LEU A 297 3.52 15.82 11.28
N PHE A 298 2.62 16.55 10.63
CA PHE A 298 2.58 16.61 9.16
C PHE A 298 3.87 17.17 8.56
N ARG A 299 4.40 18.26 9.14
CA ARG A 299 5.67 18.86 8.71
C ARG A 299 6.83 17.88 8.82
N THR A 300 6.91 17.16 9.93
CA THR A 300 7.97 16.17 10.19
C THR A 300 7.86 15.00 9.21
N LEU A 301 6.67 14.42 9.06
CA LEU A 301 6.45 13.29 8.15
C LEU A 301 6.76 13.65 6.70
N ALA A 302 6.33 14.82 6.24
CA ALA A 302 6.63 15.29 4.88
C ALA A 302 8.15 15.41 4.67
N GLN A 303 8.86 16.04 5.62
CA GLN A 303 10.29 16.23 5.53
C GLN A 303 11.08 14.92 5.62
N GLU A 304 10.74 14.03 6.56
CA GLU A 304 11.48 12.78 6.79
C GLU A 304 11.20 11.71 5.74
N VAL A 305 9.95 11.58 5.29
CA VAL A 305 9.56 10.50 4.36
C VAL A 305 9.69 10.92 2.90
N LEU A 306 9.40 12.19 2.59
CA LEU A 306 9.40 12.70 1.21
C LEU A 306 10.56 13.67 0.92
N GLY A 307 11.34 14.06 1.92
CA GLY A 307 12.49 14.96 1.75
C GLY A 307 12.11 16.45 1.57
N THR A 308 10.84 16.79 1.64
CA THR A 308 10.33 18.16 1.39
C THR A 308 9.03 18.40 2.15
N THR A 309 8.79 19.65 2.58
CA THR A 309 7.50 20.06 3.15
C THR A 309 6.46 20.44 2.11
N LYS A 310 6.85 20.57 0.83
CA LYS A 310 5.95 20.90 -0.28
C LYS A 310 5.54 19.62 -1.01
N VAL A 311 4.30 19.20 -0.81
CA VAL A 311 3.78 17.91 -1.29
C VAL A 311 2.71 18.13 -2.34
N THR A 312 2.94 17.59 -3.54
CA THR A 312 1.96 17.62 -4.63
C THR A 312 0.88 16.56 -4.42
N TYR A 313 -0.38 16.96 -4.50
CA TYR A 313 -1.54 16.07 -4.45
C TYR A 313 -2.58 16.48 -5.50
N GLY A 314 -2.72 15.67 -6.54
CA GLY A 314 -3.52 16.04 -7.71
C GLY A 314 -2.94 17.30 -8.37
N GLU A 315 -3.78 18.31 -8.54
CA GLU A 315 -3.39 19.63 -9.07
C GLU A 315 -2.90 20.62 -8.00
N HIS A 316 -2.98 20.25 -6.71
CA HIS A 316 -2.62 21.13 -5.61
C HIS A 316 -1.22 20.83 -5.06
N VAL A 317 -0.64 21.83 -4.42
CA VAL A 317 0.59 21.69 -3.63
C VAL A 317 0.29 22.11 -2.19
N PHE A 318 0.42 21.17 -1.27
CA PHE A 318 0.33 21.43 0.17
C PHE A 318 1.71 21.83 0.69
N ASP A 319 1.80 22.97 1.38
CA ASP A 319 3.03 23.43 2.04
C ASP A 319 2.93 23.18 3.55
N PHE A 320 3.35 21.99 4.00
CA PHE A 320 3.38 21.62 5.41
C PHE A 320 4.45 22.38 6.21
N GLY A 321 5.28 23.19 5.55
CA GLY A 321 6.22 24.09 6.19
C GLY A 321 5.55 25.33 6.79
N LYS A 322 4.34 25.65 6.33
CA LYS A 322 3.55 26.78 6.81
C LYS A 322 2.57 26.36 7.92
N PRO A 323 2.15 27.29 8.78
CA PRO A 323 1.00 27.08 9.67
C PRO A 323 -0.24 26.74 8.85
N PHE A 324 -1.09 25.87 9.36
CA PHE A 324 -2.36 25.54 8.73
C PHE A 324 -3.31 26.74 8.86
N GLU A 325 -4.27 26.86 7.95
CA GLU A 325 -5.36 27.83 8.08
C GLU A 325 -6.24 27.42 9.27
N LYS A 326 -6.67 28.39 10.08
CA LYS A 326 -7.63 28.18 11.17
C LYS A 326 -8.85 29.04 10.90
N LEU A 327 -10.00 28.38 10.80
CA LEU A 327 -11.31 29.01 10.69
C LEU A 327 -12.23 28.34 11.69
N THR A 328 -13.07 29.13 12.33
CA THR A 328 -14.26 28.61 12.99
C THR A 328 -15.24 28.08 11.93
N MET A 329 -16.12 27.16 12.33
CA MET A 329 -17.16 26.62 11.44
C MET A 329 -18.00 27.73 10.79
N ARG A 330 -18.34 28.78 11.53
CA ARG A 330 -19.10 29.93 11.03
C ARG A 330 -18.31 30.76 10.01
N GLU A 331 -17.02 30.99 10.25
CA GLU A 331 -16.17 31.68 9.28
C GLU A 331 -16.02 30.88 7.98
N ALA A 332 -15.90 29.55 8.07
CA ALA A 332 -15.83 28.69 6.90
C ALA A 332 -17.13 28.74 6.08
N ILE A 333 -18.31 28.57 6.72
CA ILE A 333 -19.61 28.72 6.05
C ILE A 333 -19.69 30.09 5.34
N LYS A 334 -19.32 31.17 6.04
CA LYS A 334 -19.37 32.52 5.45
C LYS A 334 -18.36 32.73 4.31
N LYS A 335 -17.19 32.11 4.39
CA LYS A 335 -16.13 32.20 3.37
C LYS A 335 -16.53 31.50 2.08
N TYR A 336 -17.10 30.30 2.17
CA TYR A 336 -17.44 29.46 1.02
C TYR A 336 -18.87 29.67 0.50
N ARG A 337 -19.76 30.27 1.31
CA ARG A 337 -21.09 30.75 0.89
C ARG A 337 -21.33 32.19 1.35
N PRO A 338 -20.70 33.20 0.71
CA PRO A 338 -20.71 34.60 1.14
C PRO A 338 -22.09 35.25 1.25
N GLU A 339 -23.07 34.75 0.51
CA GLU A 339 -24.45 35.23 0.51
C GLU A 339 -25.26 34.81 1.75
N THR A 340 -24.73 33.91 2.58
CA THR A 340 -25.41 33.46 3.81
C THR A 340 -25.57 34.60 4.81
N ASP A 341 -26.81 34.86 5.27
CA ASP A 341 -27.02 35.69 6.46
C ASP A 341 -26.63 34.89 7.70
N MET A 342 -25.62 35.37 8.43
CA MET A 342 -25.11 34.65 9.58
C MET A 342 -26.08 34.63 10.76
N ALA A 343 -27.05 35.56 10.79
CA ALA A 343 -28.11 35.56 11.77
C ALA A 343 -29.03 34.32 11.63
N ASP A 344 -29.14 33.75 10.43
CA ASP A 344 -29.93 32.54 10.20
C ASP A 344 -29.38 31.35 11.00
N LEU A 345 -28.06 31.30 11.20
CA LEU A 345 -27.41 30.23 11.97
C LEU A 345 -27.64 30.35 13.49
N ASP A 346 -28.25 31.43 13.96
CA ASP A 346 -28.64 31.61 15.37
C ASP A 346 -30.11 31.25 15.64
N ASN A 347 -30.87 30.90 14.59
CA ASN A 347 -32.28 30.55 14.69
C ASN A 347 -32.55 29.17 14.07
N PHE A 348 -33.29 28.31 14.79
CA PHE A 348 -33.55 26.94 14.34
C PHE A 348 -34.31 26.88 13.01
N ASP A 349 -35.41 27.63 12.87
CA ASP A 349 -36.26 27.57 11.68
C ASP A 349 -35.55 28.17 10.47
N ALA A 350 -34.80 29.26 10.66
CA ALA A 350 -34.00 29.88 9.62
C ALA A 350 -32.84 28.97 9.16
N ALA A 351 -32.06 28.42 10.10
CA ALA A 351 -30.99 27.47 9.78
C ALA A 351 -31.53 26.21 9.10
N LYS A 352 -32.69 25.71 9.52
CA LYS A 352 -33.37 24.59 8.87
C LYS A 352 -33.73 24.93 7.42
N ALA A 353 -34.37 26.07 7.18
CA ALA A 353 -34.73 26.52 5.84
C ALA A 353 -33.48 26.69 4.95
N LEU A 354 -32.39 27.22 5.52
CA LEU A 354 -31.10 27.32 4.84
C LEU A 354 -30.55 25.95 4.45
N ALA A 355 -30.52 24.99 5.39
CA ALA A 355 -30.05 23.63 5.12
C ALA A 355 -30.87 22.93 4.03
N GLU A 356 -32.20 23.01 4.10
CA GLU A 356 -33.09 22.43 3.08
C GLU A 356 -32.90 23.09 1.71
N SER A 357 -32.61 24.40 1.67
CA SER A 357 -32.35 25.13 0.41
C SER A 357 -31.09 24.67 -0.35
N ILE A 358 -30.13 24.06 0.36
CA ILE A 358 -28.90 23.51 -0.22
C ILE A 358 -28.94 21.98 -0.33
N GLY A 359 -30.11 21.37 -0.17
CA GLY A 359 -30.33 19.94 -0.43
C GLY A 359 -30.14 19.01 0.77
N ILE A 360 -29.93 19.55 1.98
CA ILE A 360 -29.81 18.75 3.21
C ILE A 360 -31.20 18.34 3.70
N THR A 361 -31.38 17.04 3.95
CA THR A 361 -32.60 16.53 4.59
C THR A 361 -32.48 16.64 6.11
N VAL A 362 -33.24 17.56 6.73
CA VAL A 362 -33.16 17.79 8.18
C VAL A 362 -34.02 16.78 8.94
N GLU A 363 -33.36 15.90 9.69
CA GLU A 363 -34.03 14.88 10.50
C GLU A 363 -34.73 15.47 11.73
N LYS A 364 -35.82 14.83 12.16
CA LYS A 364 -36.63 15.28 13.32
C LYS A 364 -35.85 15.34 14.63
N SER A 365 -34.77 14.58 14.75
CA SER A 365 -33.93 14.51 15.96
C SER A 365 -32.85 15.59 16.00
N TRP A 366 -32.65 16.36 14.93
CA TRP A 366 -31.59 17.34 14.86
C TRP A 366 -31.94 18.61 15.64
N GLY A 367 -30.98 19.08 16.43
CA GLY A 367 -30.99 20.43 16.99
C GLY A 367 -30.19 21.41 16.11
N LEU A 368 -30.24 22.69 16.46
CA LEU A 368 -29.57 23.77 15.71
C LEU A 368 -28.09 23.48 15.43
N GLY A 369 -27.32 23.07 16.43
CA GLY A 369 -25.88 22.78 16.24
C GLY A 369 -25.59 21.68 15.22
N ARG A 370 -26.46 20.66 15.14
CA ARG A 370 -26.33 19.61 14.11
C ARG A 370 -26.61 20.16 12.72
N ILE A 371 -27.65 20.97 12.58
CA ILE A 371 -27.99 21.64 11.31
C ILE A 371 -26.81 22.50 10.84
N ILE A 372 -26.21 23.32 11.71
CA ILE A 372 -25.04 24.15 11.36
C ILE A 372 -23.85 23.28 10.91
N THR A 373 -23.62 22.15 11.57
CA THR A 373 -22.55 21.22 11.20
C THR A 373 -22.77 20.64 9.80
N GLU A 374 -24.00 20.23 9.49
CA GLU A 374 -24.34 19.68 8.16
C GLU A 374 -24.29 20.76 7.07
N ILE A 375 -24.68 22.01 7.38
CA ILE A 375 -24.47 23.15 6.47
C ILE A 375 -22.98 23.34 6.19
N PHE A 376 -22.13 23.24 7.21
CA PHE A 376 -20.69 23.31 7.03
C PHE A 376 -20.19 22.18 6.12
N ASP A 377 -20.57 20.92 6.37
CA ASP A 377 -20.13 19.75 5.60
C ASP A 377 -20.51 19.82 4.10
N GLU A 378 -21.64 20.44 3.76
CA GLU A 378 -22.08 20.60 2.37
C GLU A 378 -21.40 21.80 1.67
N VAL A 379 -21.04 22.84 2.42
CA VAL A 379 -20.58 24.13 1.87
C VAL A 379 -19.05 24.25 1.79
N ALA A 380 -18.32 23.67 2.75
CA ALA A 380 -16.89 23.89 2.97
C ALA A 380 -16.12 22.57 3.10
#